data_AF-A0A137R182-F1
#
_entry.id   AF-A0A137R182-F1
#
_cell.length_a   1.000
_cell.length_b   1.000
_cell.length_c   1.000
_cell.angle_alpha   90.00
_cell.angle_beta   90.00
_cell.angle_gamma   90.00
#
_symmetry.space_group_name_H-M   'P 1'
#
loop_
_entity.id
_entity.type
_entity.pdbx_description
1 polymer ?
#
loop_
_entity_poly.entity_id
_entity_poly.type
_entity_poly.pdbx_seq_one_letter_code
_entity_poly.pdbx_strand_id
1 'polypeptide(L)'
;MISGQEKLRIFRDTDTASGTPLDRYFCTVCGSNVILATGDPEKSKRIVIVALGTLDEDIHWCKLPLAMIPPLDNISLLVPKEEFFPEQKRHWVAGINKTQTKAKL
;
A
#
# COMPACT_ATOMS: atom_id res chain seq x y z
N MET A 1 21.86 -9.23 -6.49
CA MET A 1 21.77 -10.47 -5.69
C MET A 1 20.71 -10.25 -4.63
N ILE A 2 19.83 -11.24 -4.39
CA ILE A 2 18.80 -11.19 -3.34
C ILE A 2 19.37 -11.91 -2.10
N SER A 3 19.26 -11.33 -0.92
CA SER A 3 19.77 -11.89 0.35
C SER A 3 18.76 -11.65 1.48
N GLY A 4 18.92 -12.35 2.62
CA GLY A 4 18.10 -12.12 3.82
C GLY A 4 16.79 -12.92 3.90
N GLN A 5 16.53 -13.82 2.96
CA GLN A 5 15.35 -14.70 2.99
C GLN A 5 15.32 -15.60 4.23
N GLU A 6 16.48 -16.01 4.74
CA GLU A 6 16.62 -16.82 5.95
C GLU A 6 16.17 -16.09 7.23
N LYS A 7 16.09 -14.75 7.18
CA LYS A 7 15.63 -13.89 8.27
C LYS A 7 14.15 -13.54 8.15
N LEU A 8 13.47 -13.99 7.10
CA LEU A 8 12.04 -13.81 6.96
C LEU A 8 11.30 -14.92 7.69
N ARG A 9 10.33 -14.53 8.51
CA ARG A 9 9.34 -15.44 9.09
C ARG A 9 7.95 -15.06 8.65
N ILE A 10 7.07 -16.05 8.69
CA ILE A 10 5.69 -15.92 8.26
C ILE A 10 4.80 -16.01 9.49
N PHE A 11 3.94 -15.03 9.66
CA PHE A 11 2.82 -15.09 10.59
C PHE A 11 1.53 -15.20 9.78
N ARG A 12 0.77 -16.27 9.98
CA ARG A 12 -0.49 -16.52 9.26
C ARG A 12 -1.66 -15.98 10.08
N ASP A 13 -2.27 -14.91 9.59
CA ASP A 13 -3.52 -14.37 10.10
C ASP A 13 -4.69 -15.22 9.64
N THR A 14 -5.35 -15.90 10.56
CA THR A 14 -6.57 -16.67 10.29
C THR A 14 -7.84 -15.91 10.61
N ASP A 15 -7.75 -14.86 11.44
CA ASP A 15 -8.89 -14.06 11.90
C ASP A 15 -9.07 -12.82 11.04
N THR A 16 -9.49 -13.04 9.79
CA THR A 16 -9.79 -11.98 8.83
C THR A 16 -11.28 -11.90 8.56
N ALA A 17 -11.82 -10.69 8.39
CA ALA A 17 -13.25 -10.49 8.15
C ALA A 17 -13.75 -11.16 6.85
N SER A 18 -12.85 -11.39 5.87
CA SER A 18 -13.15 -12.08 4.61
C SER A 18 -13.09 -13.61 4.73
N GLY A 19 -12.63 -14.14 5.87
CA GLY A 19 -12.36 -15.58 6.07
C GLY A 19 -11.19 -16.11 5.26
N THR A 20 -10.51 -15.28 4.45
CA THR A 20 -9.31 -15.67 3.71
C THR A 20 -8.08 -15.37 4.54
N PRO A 21 -7.24 -16.36 4.87
CA PRO A 21 -6.06 -16.12 5.67
C PRO A 21 -5.05 -15.23 4.93
N LEU A 22 -4.29 -14.44 5.68
CA LEU A 22 -3.21 -13.62 5.16
C LEU A 22 -1.88 -14.07 5.76
N ASP A 23 -0.84 -14.15 4.93
CA ASP A 23 0.51 -14.47 5.33
C ASP A 23 1.33 -13.17 5.42
N ARG A 24 1.71 -12.78 6.64
CA ARG A 24 2.58 -11.64 6.95
C ARG A 24 4.04 -12.10 7.02
N TYR A 25 4.86 -11.60 6.11
CA TYR A 25 6.31 -11.82 6.11
C TYR A 25 7.01 -10.66 6.80
N PHE A 26 7.79 -10.96 7.82
CA PHE A 26 8.52 -9.96 8.59
C PHE A 26 9.96 -10.39 8.84
N CYS A 27 10.84 -9.41 8.99
CA CYS A 27 12.24 -9.65 9.33
C CYS A 27 12.37 -9.96 10.83
N THR A 28 13.01 -11.07 11.18
CA THR A 28 13.20 -11.45 12.60
C THR A 28 14.23 -10.61 13.33
N VAL A 29 15.06 -9.86 12.60
CA VAL A 29 16.13 -9.05 13.19
C VAL A 29 15.61 -7.68 13.61
N CYS A 30 14.86 -6.99 12.74
CA CYS A 30 14.35 -5.65 13.01
C CYS A 30 12.84 -5.60 13.27
N GLY A 31 12.09 -6.67 13.02
CA GLY A 31 10.63 -6.72 13.20
C GLY A 31 9.83 -6.06 12.08
N SER A 32 10.47 -5.46 11.07
CA SER A 32 9.77 -4.80 9.97
C SER A 32 8.94 -5.79 9.14
N ASN A 33 7.69 -5.43 8.85
CA ASN A 33 6.87 -6.10 7.85
C ASN A 33 7.42 -5.79 6.46
N VAL A 34 7.62 -6.82 5.64
CA VAL A 34 8.19 -6.68 4.30
C VAL A 34 7.13 -6.99 3.25
N ILE A 35 6.40 -8.10 3.42
CA ILE A 35 5.42 -8.58 2.46
C ILE A 35 4.14 -9.00 3.18
N LEU A 36 3.00 -8.65 2.61
CA LEU A 36 1.70 -9.21 2.95
C LEU A 36 1.17 -9.92 1.70
N ALA A 37 0.89 -11.21 1.83
CA ALA A 37 0.30 -12.02 0.79
C ALA A 37 -0.97 -12.70 1.30
N THR A 38 -1.83 -13.11 0.39
CA THR A 38 -2.92 -14.02 0.73
C THR A 38 -2.38 -15.44 0.94
N GLY A 39 -2.95 -16.17 1.90
CA GLY A 39 -2.63 -17.57 2.14
C GLY A 39 -3.19 -18.53 1.08
N ASP A 40 -3.93 -17.99 0.10
CA ASP A 40 -4.36 -18.70 -1.12
C ASP A 40 -3.23 -18.63 -2.19
N PRO A 41 -2.61 -19.78 -2.54
CA PRO A 41 -1.46 -19.83 -3.44
C PRO A 41 -1.77 -19.38 -4.88
N GLU A 42 -3.02 -19.42 -5.33
CA GLU A 42 -3.37 -18.97 -6.68
C GLU A 42 -3.54 -17.45 -6.75
N LYS A 43 -4.07 -16.86 -5.67
CA LYS A 43 -4.23 -15.39 -5.58
C LYS A 43 -2.92 -14.69 -5.24
N SER A 44 -2.03 -15.33 -4.47
CA SER A 44 -0.73 -14.76 -4.10
C SER A 44 0.20 -14.55 -5.30
N LYS A 45 0.02 -15.32 -6.39
CA LYS A 45 0.72 -15.11 -7.66
C LYS A 45 0.28 -13.85 -8.40
N ARG A 46 -0.92 -13.33 -8.11
CA ARG A 46 -1.51 -12.18 -8.80
C ARG A 46 -1.26 -10.87 -8.08
N ILE A 47 -1.32 -10.90 -6.75
CA ILE A 47 -1.22 -9.70 -5.92
C ILE A 47 -0.30 -9.99 -4.74
N VAL A 48 0.73 -9.15 -4.61
CA VAL A 48 1.64 -9.11 -3.48
C VAL A 48 1.65 -7.67 -2.97
N ILE A 49 1.44 -7.49 -1.66
CA ILE A 49 1.45 -6.19 -1.03
C ILE A 49 2.83 -6.02 -0.37
N VAL A 50 3.52 -4.93 -0.71
CA VAL A 50 4.86 -4.61 -0.17
C VAL A 50 4.76 -3.42 0.76
N ALA A 51 5.43 -3.48 1.91
CA ALA A 51 5.49 -2.35 2.82
C ALA A 51 6.40 -1.25 2.26
N LEU A 52 5.85 -0.07 1.97
CA LEU A 52 6.62 1.00 1.32
C LEU A 52 7.80 1.50 2.16
N GLY A 53 7.73 1.39 3.48
CA GLY A 53 8.83 1.77 4.37
C GLY A 53 10.06 0.84 4.31
N THR A 54 9.98 -0.28 3.56
CA THR A 54 11.10 -1.20 3.33
C THR A 54 11.67 -1.12 1.93
N LEU A 55 11.25 -0.13 1.13
CA LEU A 55 11.77 0.12 -0.20
C LEU A 55 12.67 1.35 -0.14
N ASP A 56 13.92 1.20 -0.58
CA ASP A 56 14.89 2.30 -0.68
C ASP A 56 14.69 3.13 -1.96
N GLU A 57 13.85 2.66 -2.89
CA GLU A 57 13.63 3.35 -4.15
C GLU A 57 12.81 4.63 -3.93
N ASP A 58 13.30 5.73 -4.51
CA ASP A 58 12.47 6.88 -4.79
C ASP A 58 11.34 6.43 -5.70
N ILE A 59 10.14 6.27 -5.13
CA ILE A 59 8.95 5.95 -5.90
C ILE A 59 8.73 7.12 -6.84
N HIS A 60 9.25 7.00 -8.06
CA HIS A 60 8.90 7.84 -9.17
C HIS A 60 7.47 7.48 -9.54
N TRP A 61 6.52 8.07 -8.82
CA TRP A 61 5.15 8.19 -9.29
C TRP A 61 5.27 8.66 -10.72
N CYS A 62 4.85 7.83 -11.68
CA CYS A 62 4.73 8.27 -13.06
C CYS A 62 3.81 9.49 -13.03
N LYS A 63 4.42 10.68 -13.01
CA LYS A 63 3.77 11.91 -13.41
C LYS A 63 3.54 11.68 -14.89
N LEU A 64 2.39 11.11 -15.24
CA LEU A 64 1.94 11.12 -16.62
C LEU A 64 2.09 12.57 -17.08
N PRO A 65 2.83 12.83 -18.18
CA PRO A 65 3.00 14.19 -18.66
C PRO A 65 1.61 14.81 -18.82
N LEU A 66 1.43 16.07 -18.41
CA LEU A 66 0.14 16.76 -18.53
C LEU A 66 -0.43 16.68 -19.95
N ALA A 67 0.43 16.55 -20.97
CA ALA A 67 0.07 16.38 -22.38
C ALA A 67 -0.47 14.99 -22.76
N MET A 68 -0.35 13.98 -21.89
CA MET A 68 -0.99 12.66 -22.02
C MET A 68 -2.19 12.50 -21.08
N ILE A 69 -2.58 13.58 -20.40
CA ILE A 69 -3.83 13.62 -19.63
C ILE A 69 -4.93 14.01 -20.64
N PRO A 70 -5.87 13.11 -20.99
CA PRO A 70 -7.04 13.51 -21.76
C PRO A 70 -7.79 14.62 -21.01
N PRO A 71 -8.57 15.47 -21.70
CA PRO A 71 -9.27 16.59 -21.07
C PRO A 71 -10.01 16.15 -19.79
N LEU A 72 -10.08 17.08 -18.82
CA LEU A 72 -10.41 16.93 -17.39
C LEU A 72 -11.65 16.07 -17.05
N ASP A 73 -12.48 15.80 -18.03
CA ASP A 73 -13.62 14.89 -18.06
C ASP A 73 -13.23 13.39 -17.95
N ASN A 74 -11.94 13.01 -18.10
CA ASN A 74 -11.48 11.62 -18.04
C ASN A 74 -10.37 11.30 -17.01
N ILE A 75 -10.08 12.19 -16.04
CA ILE A 75 -9.18 11.92 -14.89
C ILE A 75 -9.91 11.08 -13.83
N SER A 76 -10.32 9.90 -14.25
CA SER A 76 -11.27 9.03 -13.57
C SER A 76 -10.73 7.63 -13.37
N LEU A 77 -9.57 7.34 -13.96
CA LEU A 77 -9.03 5.99 -14.11
C LEU A 77 -7.81 5.71 -13.22
N LEU A 78 -7.20 6.73 -12.62
CA LEU A 78 -5.99 6.56 -11.78
C LEU A 78 -6.13 7.15 -10.37
N VAL A 79 -7.24 7.83 -10.10
CA VAL A 79 -7.66 8.17 -8.74
C VAL A 79 -8.92 7.33 -8.53
N PRO A 80 -8.95 6.40 -7.56
CA PRO A 80 -10.20 5.77 -7.17
C PRO A 80 -11.22 6.86 -6.90
N LYS A 81 -12.28 6.93 -7.71
CA LYS A 81 -13.35 7.93 -7.54
C LYS A 81 -14.11 7.76 -6.24
N GLU A 82 -14.03 6.55 -5.69
CA GLU A 82 -14.62 6.17 -4.43
C GLU A 82 -13.48 5.79 -3.49
N GLU A 83 -13.52 6.33 -2.27
CA GLU A 83 -12.67 5.84 -1.18
C GLU A 83 -12.94 4.33 -1.07
N PHE A 84 -11.89 3.50 -1.11
CA PHE A 84 -12.05 2.03 -1.08
C PHE A 84 -12.71 1.53 0.21
N PHE A 85 -12.70 2.35 1.28
CA PHE A 85 -13.27 2.04 2.59
C PHE A 85 -13.85 3.32 3.25
N PRO A 86 -14.97 3.88 2.75
CA PRO A 86 -15.51 5.13 3.25
C PRO A 86 -16.02 5.03 4.70
N GLU A 87 -16.42 3.83 5.13
CA GLU A 87 -16.74 3.52 6.54
C GLU A 87 -15.52 3.37 7.46
N GLN A 88 -14.31 3.19 6.91
CA GLN A 88 -13.08 3.00 7.70
C GLN A 88 -12.19 4.24 7.72
N LYS A 89 -12.78 5.43 7.93
CA LYS A 89 -12.05 6.68 8.18
C LYS A 89 -11.23 6.59 9.47
N ARG A 90 -10.11 5.88 9.41
CA ARG A 90 -9.17 5.76 10.51
C ARG A 90 -8.27 6.99 10.49
N HIS A 91 -8.20 7.66 11.64
CA HIS A 91 -7.43 8.88 11.91
C HIS A 91 -5.93 8.78 11.59
N TRP A 92 -5.38 7.57 11.38
CA TRP A 92 -3.96 7.35 11.10
C TRP A 92 -3.58 7.36 9.62
N VAL A 93 -4.53 7.56 8.68
CA VAL A 93 -4.21 8.01 7.31
C VAL A 93 -4.15 9.54 7.28
N ALA A 94 -3.40 10.13 8.22
CA ALA A 94 -3.10 11.57 8.24
C ALA A 94 -1.84 11.80 7.41
N GLY A 95 -1.99 11.79 6.08
CA GLY A 95 -0.84 11.81 5.17
C GLY A 95 -1.01 12.53 3.85
N ILE A 96 -2.19 13.01 3.45
CA ILE A 96 -2.34 13.92 2.30
C ILE A 96 -3.50 14.89 2.58
N ASN A 97 -3.27 15.89 3.43
CA ASN A 97 -4.00 17.15 3.35
C ASN A 97 -3.14 18.25 3.97
N LYS A 98 -2.30 18.88 3.15
CA LYS A 98 -1.68 20.17 3.51
C LYS A 98 -2.77 21.24 3.42
N THR A 99 -3.58 21.40 4.45
CA THR A 99 -4.31 22.66 4.62
C THR A 99 -3.33 23.69 5.15
N GLN A 100 -2.80 24.52 4.24
CA GLN A 100 -2.17 25.77 4.62
C GLN A 100 -3.23 26.63 5.33
N THR A 101 -3.19 26.67 6.65
CA THR A 101 -3.91 27.69 7.41
C THR A 101 -3.10 28.98 7.26
N LYS A 102 -3.57 29.88 6.40
CA LYS A 102 -3.10 31.27 6.40
C LYS A 102 -3.41 31.86 7.78
N ALA A 103 -2.37 32.21 8.53
CA ALA A 103 -2.52 33.06 9.70
C ALA A 103 -3.12 34.39 9.25
N LYS A 104 -4.28 34.76 9.80
CA LYS A 104 -4.80 36.12 9.69
C LYS A 104 -4.01 37.00 10.67
N LEU A 105 -3.42 38.07 10.14
CA LEU A 105 -2.87 39.20 10.88
C LEU A 105 -3.96 39.91 11.68
#